data_AF-A0AAN0XZD0-F1
#
_entry.id   AF-A0AAN0XZD0-F1
#
_cell.length_a   1.000
_cell.length_b   1.000
_cell.length_c   1.000
_cell.angle_alpha   90.00
_cell.angle_beta   90.00
_cell.angle_gamma   90.00
#
_symmetry.space_group_name_H-M   'P 1'
#
loop_
_entity.id
_entity.type
_entity.pdbx_description
1 polymer ?
#
loop_
_entity_poly.entity_id
_entity_poly.type
_entity_poly.pdbx_seq_one_letter_code
_entity_poly.pdbx_strand_id
1 'polypeptide(L)'
;MSYEVVKLACENLTQLEKMKLAQYLIQTSVQAMEKEKPKTQVKESASPTKAQVISTVQERVLKSKPAKETSMKNFVRAMFQFQGGISEAEVDKIIKDLMRKKVFRIDGAKVIYL
;
A
#
# COMPACT_ATOMS: atom_id res chain seq x y z
N MET A 1 -9.80 -10.21 38.67
CA MET A 1 -11.20 -9.90 38.30
C MET A 1 -11.63 -10.92 37.26
N SER A 2 -12.78 -11.59 37.43
CA SER A 2 -13.24 -12.60 36.46
C SER A 2 -14.06 -11.96 35.34
N TYR A 3 -14.15 -12.64 34.20
CA TYR A 3 -14.96 -12.20 33.05
C TYR A 3 -16.41 -11.90 33.46
N GLU A 4 -17.02 -12.78 34.27
CA GLU A 4 -18.40 -12.63 34.72
C GLU A 4 -18.62 -11.36 35.56
N VAL A 5 -17.65 -10.98 36.39
CA VAL A 5 -17.74 -9.74 37.19
C VAL A 5 -17.68 -8.51 36.31
N VAL A 6 -16.85 -8.52 35.26
CA VAL A 6 -16.75 -7.41 34.30
C VAL A 6 -18.01 -7.32 33.43
N LYS A 7 -18.53 -8.47 32.99
CA LYS A 7 -19.77 -8.54 32.21
C LYS A 7 -20.93 -7.93 32.99
N LEU A 8 -21.08 -8.31 34.27
CA LEU A 8 -22.11 -7.74 35.14
C LEU A 8 -21.93 -6.22 35.34
N ALA A 9 -20.69 -5.75 35.53
CA ALA A 9 -20.42 -4.32 35.65
C ALA A 9 -20.78 -3.55 34.36
N CYS A 10 -20.55 -4.14 33.19
CA CYS A 10 -20.91 -3.56 31.90
C CYS A 10 -22.43 -3.42 31.70
N GLU A 11 -23.28 -4.17 32.42
CA GLU A 11 -24.74 -4.03 32.30
C GLU A 11 -25.21 -2.64 32.75
N ASN A 12 -24.53 -2.05 33.74
CA ASN A 12 -24.81 -0.72 34.28
C ASN A 12 -24.38 0.45 33.37
N LEU A 13 -23.68 0.16 32.27
CA LEU A 13 -23.22 1.18 31.33
C LEU A 13 -24.34 1.56 30.35
N THR A 14 -24.36 2.84 29.97
CA THR A 14 -25.15 3.31 28.83
C THR A 14 -24.63 2.71 27.51
N GLN A 15 -25.44 2.71 26.46
CA GLN A 15 -25.03 2.18 25.15
C GLN A 15 -23.78 2.87 24.59
N LEU A 16 -23.66 4.19 24.79
CA LEU A 16 -22.49 4.95 24.37
C LEU A 16 -21.23 4.50 25.12
N GLU A 17 -21.33 4.28 26.42
CA GLU A 17 -20.21 3.80 27.25
C GLU A 17 -19.81 2.37 26.89
N LYS A 18 -20.78 1.50 26.58
CA LYS A 18 -20.52 0.16 26.05
C LYS A 18 -19.72 0.21 24.75
N MET A 19 -20.08 1.12 23.83
CA MET A 19 -19.35 1.30 22.57
C MET A 19 -17.92 1.84 22.80
N LYS A 20 -17.75 2.83 23.68
CA LYS A 20 -16.42 3.35 24.04
C LYS A 20 -15.54 2.26 24.65
N LEU A 21 -16.10 1.44 25.56
CA LEU A 21 -15.38 0.34 26.18
C LEU A 21 -14.98 -0.73 25.16
N ALA A 22 -15.89 -1.10 24.26
CA ALA A 22 -15.58 -2.05 23.18
C ALA A 22 -14.42 -1.56 22.31
N GLN A 23 -14.43 -0.28 21.92
CA GLN A 23 -13.35 0.32 21.14
C GLN A 23 -12.00 0.28 21.89
N TYR A 24 -12.01 0.64 23.16
CA TYR A 24 -10.81 0.59 24.01
C TYR A 24 -10.24 -0.83 24.14
N LEU A 25 -11.10 -1.83 24.36
CA LEU A 25 -10.70 -3.23 24.49
C LEU A 25 -10.09 -3.78 23.19
N ILE A 26 -10.69 -3.45 22.05
CA ILE A 26 -10.16 -3.82 20.73
C ILE A 26 -8.76 -3.20 20.53
N GLN A 27 -8.63 -1.90 20.77
CA GLN A 27 -7.36 -1.19 20.59
C GLN A 27 -6.25 -1.76 21.50
N THR A 28 -6.57 -2.01 22.76
CA THR A 28 -5.62 -2.57 23.73
C THR A 28 -5.20 -3.98 23.35
N SER A 29 -6.14 -4.81 22.88
CA SER A 29 -5.87 -6.18 22.44
C SER A 29 -4.97 -6.19 21.21
N VAL A 30 -5.23 -5.32 20.23
CA VAL A 30 -4.37 -5.16 19.05
C VAL A 30 -2.95 -4.77 19.45
N GLN A 31 -2.79 -3.77 20.34
CA GLN A 31 -1.48 -3.35 20.82
C GLN A 31 -0.75 -4.46 21.61
N ALA A 32 -1.47 -5.26 22.39
CA ALA A 32 -0.89 -6.39 23.11
C ALA A 32 -0.42 -7.48 22.13
N MET A 33 -1.25 -7.83 21.15
CA MET A 33 -0.91 -8.80 20.10
C MET A 33 0.27 -8.34 19.23
N GLU A 34 0.41 -7.03 18.99
CA GLU A 34 1.57 -6.45 18.30
C GLU A 34 2.86 -6.53 19.14
N LYS A 35 2.76 -6.46 20.48
CA LYS A 35 3.90 -6.62 21.40
C LYS A 35 4.33 -8.06 21.57
N GLU A 36 3.38 -9.01 21.56
CA GLU A 36 3.64 -10.44 21.75
C GLU A 36 4.09 -11.15 20.49
N LYS A 37 3.78 -10.61 19.30
CA LYS A 37 4.51 -11.02 18.10
C LYS A 37 5.97 -10.64 18.35
N PRO A 38 6.94 -11.59 18.37
CA PRO A 38 8.34 -11.21 18.24
C PRO A 38 8.39 -10.30 17.03
N LYS A 39 9.14 -9.20 17.12
CA LYS A 39 9.35 -8.27 16.01
C LYS A 39 9.93 -9.06 14.82
N THR A 40 9.10 -9.80 14.07
CA THR A 40 9.15 -9.78 12.63
C THR A 40 9.10 -8.32 12.36
N GLN A 41 10.25 -7.75 12.04
CA GLN A 41 10.40 -6.36 11.68
C GLN A 41 9.35 -6.05 10.62
N VAL A 42 8.16 -5.63 11.05
CA VAL A 42 7.39 -4.67 10.31
C VAL A 42 8.28 -3.46 10.46
N LYS A 43 9.25 -3.38 9.54
CA LYS A 43 9.97 -2.17 9.24
C LYS A 43 8.91 -1.10 9.36
N GLU A 44 9.12 -0.14 10.27
CA GLU A 44 8.68 1.23 10.07
C GLU A 44 8.60 1.43 8.58
N SER A 45 7.44 1.76 8.04
CA SER A 45 7.18 1.92 6.61
C SER A 45 8.33 2.70 5.98
N ALA A 46 9.36 1.97 5.59
CA ALA A 46 10.47 2.46 4.83
C ALA A 46 9.75 2.72 3.54
N SER A 47 9.59 4.00 3.21
CA SER A 47 9.12 4.45 1.92
C SER A 47 9.70 3.46 0.91
N PRO A 48 8.84 2.70 0.19
CA PRO A 48 9.31 1.55 -0.57
C PRO A 48 10.50 2.01 -1.38
N THR A 49 11.63 1.32 -1.25
CA THR A 49 12.87 1.77 -1.88
C THR A 49 12.58 1.96 -3.37
N LYS A 50 13.17 2.96 -4.03
CA LYS A 50 12.93 3.20 -5.47
C LYS A 50 12.99 1.90 -6.29
N ALA A 51 13.89 0.97 -5.94
CA ALA A 51 13.98 -0.35 -6.55
C ALA A 51 12.70 -1.20 -6.43
N GLN A 52 12.06 -1.23 -5.25
CA GLN A 52 10.81 -1.96 -4.99
C GLN A 52 9.61 -1.32 -5.69
N VAL A 53 9.59 0.02 -5.75
CA VAL A 53 8.58 0.75 -6.52
C VAL A 53 8.70 0.39 -8.00
N ILE A 54 9.91 0.45 -8.56
CA ILE A 54 10.16 0.12 -9.97
C ILE A 54 9.81 -1.34 -10.27
N SER A 55 10.12 -2.30 -9.39
CA SER A 55 9.75 -3.71 -9.61
C SER A 55 8.24 -3.92 -9.60
N THR A 56 7.52 -3.23 -8.70
CA THR A 56 6.05 -3.30 -8.64
C THR A 56 5.41 -2.72 -9.90
N VAL A 57 5.91 -1.57 -10.36
CA VAL A 57 5.45 -0.96 -11.62
C VAL A 57 5.77 -1.88 -12.80
N GLN A 58 6.97 -2.46 -12.86
CA GLN A 58 7.36 -3.40 -13.91
C GLN A 58 6.40 -4.58 -14.02
N GLU A 59 6.10 -5.25 -12.91
CA GLU A 59 5.21 -6.40 -12.90
C GLU A 59 3.82 -6.05 -13.44
N ARG A 60 3.27 -4.91 -13.01
CA ARG A 60 1.95 -4.47 -13.45
C ARG A 60 1.94 -4.00 -14.91
N VAL A 61 2.99 -3.32 -15.37
CA VAL A 61 3.16 -2.94 -16.78
C VAL A 61 3.18 -4.19 -17.68
N LEU A 62 3.87 -5.25 -17.27
CA LEU A 62 3.91 -6.52 -18.01
C LEU A 62 2.56 -7.26 -18.03
N LYS A 63 1.72 -7.07 -17.00
CA LYS A 63 0.36 -7.64 -16.95
C LYS A 63 -0.61 -6.86 -17.85
N SER A 64 -0.62 -5.53 -17.74
CA SER A 64 -1.60 -4.69 -18.44
C SER A 64 -1.19 -4.34 -19.88
N LYS A 65 0.09 -4.48 -20.23
CA LYS A 65 0.68 -4.25 -21.56
C LYS A 65 0.11 -3.05 -22.33
N PRO A 66 0.13 -1.82 -21.77
CA PRO A 66 -0.28 -0.63 -22.53
C PRO A 66 0.50 -0.50 -23.86
N ALA A 67 -0.23 -0.31 -24.96
CA ALA A 67 0.30 -0.38 -26.32
C ALA A 67 0.83 0.97 -26.87
N LYS A 68 0.46 2.09 -26.25
CA LYS A 68 0.82 3.45 -26.67
C LYS A 68 1.62 4.17 -25.59
N GLU A 69 2.51 5.09 -25.97
CA GLU A 69 3.31 5.87 -25.02
C GLU A 69 2.42 6.67 -24.04
N THR A 70 1.38 7.33 -24.55
CA THR A 70 0.44 8.11 -23.74
C THR A 70 -0.31 7.22 -22.74
N SER A 71 -0.73 6.03 -23.17
CA SER A 71 -1.35 5.04 -22.30
C SER A 71 -0.38 4.52 -21.23
N MET A 72 0.91 4.35 -21.56
CA MET A 72 1.94 3.98 -20.58
C MET A 72 2.12 5.06 -19.51
N LYS A 73 2.24 6.34 -19.91
CA LYS A 73 2.37 7.47 -18.97
C LYS A 73 1.17 7.56 -18.03
N ASN A 74 -0.05 7.47 -18.59
CA ASN A 74 -1.28 7.50 -17.80
C ASN A 74 -1.39 6.29 -16.86
N PHE A 75 -1.00 5.11 -17.32
CA PHE A 75 -1.00 3.90 -16.50
C PHE A 75 -0.06 4.01 -15.31
N VAL A 76 1.18 4.47 -15.53
CA VAL A 76 2.15 4.70 -14.45
C VAL A 76 1.61 5.75 -13.47
N ARG A 77 1.07 6.88 -13.97
CA ARG A 77 0.49 7.94 -13.12
C ARG A 77 -0.65 7.42 -12.24
N ALA A 78 -1.55 6.60 -12.80
CA ALA A 78 -2.66 6.00 -12.07
C ALA A 78 -2.20 5.08 -10.93
N MET A 79 -1.01 4.46 -11.02
CA MET A 79 -0.48 3.63 -9.93
C MET A 79 -0.21 4.39 -8.64
N PHE A 80 0.10 5.68 -8.75
CA PHE A 80 0.44 6.52 -7.60
C PHE A 80 -0.71 7.43 -7.17
N GLN A 81 -1.88 7.36 -7.81
CA GLN A 81 -3.02 8.22 -7.46
C GLN A 81 -3.47 8.05 -6.00
N PHE A 82 -3.40 6.84 -5.46
CA PHE A 82 -3.71 6.54 -4.05
C PHE A 82 -2.56 6.88 -3.08
N GLN A 83 -1.40 7.27 -3.59
CA GLN A 83 -0.20 7.63 -2.80
C GLN A 83 0.08 9.14 -2.81
N GLY A 84 -0.88 9.96 -3.25
CA GLY A 84 -0.71 11.42 -3.38
C GLY A 84 -0.33 11.91 -4.78
N GLY A 85 -0.24 10.99 -5.75
CA GLY A 85 0.16 11.30 -7.13
C GLY A 85 1.67 11.51 -7.28
N ILE A 86 2.13 11.50 -8.54
CA ILE A 86 3.52 11.80 -8.89
C ILE A 86 3.58 12.83 -10.01
N SER A 87 4.69 13.57 -10.07
CA SER A 87 4.93 14.56 -11.12
C SER A 87 5.21 13.91 -12.48
N GLU A 88 4.97 14.63 -13.58
CA GLU A 88 5.28 14.11 -14.92
C GLU A 88 6.78 13.80 -15.10
N ALA A 89 7.65 14.61 -14.51
CA ALA A 89 9.09 14.36 -14.50
C ALA A 89 9.47 13.04 -13.80
N GLU A 90 8.71 12.63 -12.77
CA GLU A 90 8.91 11.33 -12.10
C GLU A 90 8.37 10.17 -12.92
N VAL A 91 7.22 10.33 -13.58
CA VAL A 91 6.67 9.34 -14.52
C VAL A 91 7.71 9.04 -15.62
N ASP A 92 8.29 10.08 -16.23
CA ASP A 92 9.30 9.91 -17.27
C ASP A 92 10.58 9.24 -16.75
N LYS A 93 10.99 9.51 -15.50
CA LYS A 93 12.13 8.82 -14.87
C LYS A 93 11.85 7.33 -14.69
N ILE A 94 10.67 6.97 -14.19
CA ILE A 94 10.27 5.57 -13.99
C ILE A 94 10.23 4.83 -15.34
N ILE A 95 9.69 5.47 -16.38
CA ILE A 95 9.66 4.90 -17.73
C ILE A 95 11.08 4.68 -18.28
N LYS A 96 11.98 5.66 -18.13
CA LYS A 96 13.39 5.51 -18.52
C LYS A 96 14.08 4.37 -17.77
N ASP A 97 13.78 4.18 -16.50
CA ASP A 97 14.31 3.06 -15.71
C ASP A 97 13.82 1.70 -16.21
N LEU A 98 12.54 1.60 -16.58
CA LEU A 98 11.97 0.37 -17.16
C LEU A 98 12.55 0.05 -18.56
N MET A 99 12.79 1.08 -19.37
CA MET A 99 13.46 0.91 -20.67
C MET A 99 14.92 0.46 -20.50
N ARG A 100 15.65 1.03 -19.52
CA ARG A 100 17.02 0.60 -19.19
C ARG A 100 17.07 -0.86 -18.74
N LYS A 101 16.05 -1.32 -18.02
CA LYS A 101 15.88 -2.73 -17.62
C LYS A 101 15.43 -3.65 -18.76
N LYS A 102 15.32 -3.15 -20.00
CA LYS A 102 14.89 -3.88 -21.20
C LYS A 102 13.52 -4.56 -21.03
N VAL A 103 12.59 -3.93 -20.31
CA VAL A 103 11.21 -4.44 -20.16
C VAL A 103 10.38 -4.18 -21.43
N PHE A 104 10.61 -3.02 -22.04
CA PHE A 104 9.99 -2.62 -23.30
C PHE A 104 10.87 -1.57 -24.00
N ARG A 105 10.61 -1.33 -25.28
CA ARG A 105 11.09 -0.20 -26.07
C ARG A 105 9.91 0.60 -26.58
N ILE A 106 10.13 1.90 -26.74
CA ILE A 106 9.18 2.80 -27.38
C ILE A 106 9.71 3.05 -28.78
N ASP A 107 8.89 2.75 -29.78
CA ASP A 107 9.15 3.02 -31.19
C ASP A 107 8.05 3.96 -31.71
N GLY A 108 8.41 5.25 -31.82
CA GLY A 108 7.45 6.33 -32.06
C GLY A 108 6.34 6.35 -31.00
N ALA A 109 5.09 6.17 -31.43
CA ALA A 109 3.92 6.17 -30.53
C ALA A 109 3.59 4.79 -29.94
N LYS A 110 4.30 3.72 -30.32
CA LYS A 110 3.99 2.33 -29.94
C LYS A 110 4.98 1.80 -28.91
N VAL A 111 4.47 1.01 -27.97
CA VAL A 111 5.27 0.30 -26.97
C VAL A 111 5.46 -1.15 -27.42
N ILE A 112 6.71 -1.58 -27.54
CA ILE A 112 7.10 -2.95 -27.92
C ILE A 112 7.73 -3.61 -26.69
N TYR A 113 7.08 -4.62 -26.13
CA TYR A 113 7.60 -5.40 -25.01
C TYR A 113 8.70 -6.34 -25.48
N LEU A 114 9.78 -6.45 -24.69
CA LEU A 114 10.94 -7.29 -24.99
C LEU A 114 10.93 -8.60 -24.21
#